data_AF-A0AAW5MJV5-F1
#
_entry.id   AF-A0AAW5MJV5-F1
#
_cell.length_a   1.000
_cell.length_b   1.000
_cell.length_c   1.000
_cell.angle_alpha   90.00
_cell.angle_beta   90.00
_cell.angle_gamma   90.00
#
_symmetry.space_group_name_H-M   'P 1'
#
loop_
_entity.id
_entity.type
_entity.pdbx_description
1 polymer ?
#
loop_
_entity_poly.entity_id
_entity_poly.type
_entity_poly.pdbx_seq_one_letter_code
_entity_poly.pdbx_strand_id
1 'polypeptide(L)'
;MFEFKKTEIGVIEEYLPAPSQLPFAIKKVPFDPKTHQSPISLADGFPIWIGCDAEWKWLGTGNKVLSYQSFAINHDNAVFSKVYYPDEGKRFSFEAFISQVVEDCRAAGLIKKWPRTIVVVAHFLRADLSTFKDFWPMKTRLDGQSGSVVGQIITDSGYGIDETVELKRRAPLKPIILRDRHRKSQKTIIQFVDTLFLSPNKSPLSALGSMLGFPKEEIPEGYSIERMDELLVGDKEAFERYALRDAEIAVRYALKIRELLRKLFGLLELPRSLGAVGVAVFRQQLKAADVDYMSAFGLELAKIERWNAGKGKVTTKVVRRPSPARGLYEDLAIRCYHGGRNESFMMGPTPIGDWYDWDLKGAYTTGLCDLLVPDYANMYTSSDPQDFIGHVMGFAYVEFAFPTGTRFPCLPVRSEQYGLRFPLSGLAYVTAPEIELALSMGATIAIKHGVIVPWVAGSQPLFEDFTRMIQRLRQEYPKKSLEEVMVKEIGNSLYGKLAQGLSDKTAFDTATGLSKKIGPSALTNPYMAAHTTGLIRAVCGELLHRIPPHRTVVSVTTDGFLTDAPLEELDQTGPLCRRYQALCQRLHGSEDVGL
;
A
#
# COMPACT_ATOMS: atom_id res chain seq x y z
N MET A 1 8.94 24.80 -8.94
CA MET A 1 8.01 23.68 -9.26
C MET A 1 8.70 22.32 -9.22
N PHE A 2 9.97 22.23 -9.63
CA PHE A 2 10.68 20.96 -9.81
C PHE A 2 11.54 20.56 -8.61
N GLU A 3 11.83 19.26 -8.47
CA GLU A 3 12.85 18.72 -7.56
C GLU A 3 13.98 18.04 -8.36
N PHE A 4 15.23 18.44 -8.16
CA PHE A 4 16.38 17.84 -8.85
C PHE A 4 16.67 16.45 -8.26
N LYS A 5 16.52 15.37 -9.04
CA LYS A 5 16.90 14.01 -8.63
C LYS A 5 17.89 13.43 -9.63
N LYS A 6 18.99 12.88 -9.08
CA LYS A 6 19.93 12.04 -9.83
C LYS A 6 19.42 10.60 -9.74
N THR A 7 18.98 10.03 -10.84
CA THR A 7 18.25 8.74 -10.87
C THR A 7 19.14 7.65 -11.47
N GLU A 8 19.28 6.53 -10.76
CA GLU A 8 19.81 5.25 -11.27
C GLU A 8 18.63 4.26 -11.30
N ILE A 9 18.47 3.55 -12.42
CA ILE A 9 17.33 2.66 -12.69
C ILE A 9 17.84 1.21 -12.80
N GLY A 10 17.20 0.27 -12.08
CA GLY A 10 17.37 -1.17 -12.25
C GLY A 10 16.05 -1.84 -12.61
N VAL A 11 16.06 -2.71 -13.62
CA VAL A 11 14.91 -3.47 -14.13
C VAL A 11 15.03 -4.93 -13.70
N ILE A 12 13.94 -5.57 -13.26
CA ILE A 12 13.84 -7.01 -13.02
C ILE A 12 12.60 -7.52 -13.76
N GLU A 13 12.79 -8.52 -14.65
CA GLU A 13 11.72 -9.25 -15.32
C GLU A 13 11.42 -10.58 -14.58
N GLU A 14 10.14 -10.91 -14.42
CA GLU A 14 9.68 -12.20 -13.87
C GLU A 14 8.91 -13.02 -14.92
N TYR A 15 9.13 -14.34 -14.94
CA TYR A 15 8.46 -15.31 -15.82
C TYR A 15 7.56 -16.25 -14.99
N LEU A 16 6.33 -16.50 -15.45
CA LEU A 16 5.33 -17.37 -14.80
C LEU A 16 5.06 -18.64 -15.64
N PRO A 17 5.01 -19.85 -15.05
CA PRO A 17 4.49 -21.05 -15.72
C PRO A 17 3.04 -21.40 -15.33
N ALA A 18 2.37 -22.15 -16.21
CA ALA A 18 0.94 -22.49 -16.20
C ALA A 18 0.55 -23.66 -15.27
N PRO A 19 -0.72 -23.75 -14.80
CA PRO A 19 -1.16 -24.75 -13.81
C PRO A 19 -1.63 -26.09 -14.41
N SER A 20 -1.37 -27.20 -13.70
CA SER A 20 -1.92 -28.54 -13.98
C SER A 20 -3.08 -28.89 -13.04
N GLN A 21 -4.09 -29.59 -13.58
CA GLN A 21 -5.32 -30.01 -12.90
C GLN A 21 -5.19 -31.45 -12.36
N LEU A 22 -5.57 -31.69 -11.11
CA LEU A 22 -5.88 -33.04 -10.59
C LEU A 22 -7.08 -33.01 -9.61
N PRO A 23 -7.90 -34.09 -9.54
CA PRO A 23 -9.22 -34.08 -8.90
C PRO A 23 -9.20 -34.43 -7.41
N PHE A 24 -10.16 -33.87 -6.66
CA PHE A 24 -10.33 -34.08 -5.22
C PHE A 24 -11.18 -35.31 -4.88
N ALA A 25 -10.79 -36.06 -3.85
CA ALA A 25 -11.61 -37.08 -3.19
C ALA A 25 -11.90 -36.70 -1.73
N ILE A 26 -13.18 -36.74 -1.34
CA ILE A 26 -13.68 -36.35 -0.02
C ILE A 26 -13.75 -37.60 0.89
N LYS A 27 -13.05 -37.60 2.03
CA LYS A 27 -13.28 -38.55 3.12
C LYS A 27 -13.96 -37.86 4.31
N LYS A 28 -15.08 -38.42 4.76
CA LYS A 28 -15.79 -38.04 5.99
C LYS A 28 -15.04 -38.58 7.22
N VAL A 29 -14.87 -37.75 8.24
CA VAL A 29 -14.34 -38.15 9.56
C VAL A 29 -15.46 -38.03 10.60
N PRO A 30 -15.73 -39.07 11.42
CA PRO A 30 -16.78 -39.03 12.44
C PRO A 30 -16.32 -38.27 13.70
N PHE A 31 -17.28 -37.61 14.36
CA PHE A 31 -17.10 -36.77 15.55
C PHE A 31 -17.33 -37.58 16.83
N ASP A 32 -16.36 -37.58 17.74
CA ASP A 32 -16.47 -38.19 19.09
C ASP A 32 -16.85 -37.11 20.13
N PRO A 33 -17.99 -37.22 20.83
CA PRO A 33 -18.53 -36.16 21.69
C PRO A 33 -18.01 -36.13 23.15
N LYS A 34 -16.89 -36.76 23.51
CA LYS A 34 -16.41 -36.78 24.91
C LYS A 34 -15.06 -36.09 25.13
N THR A 35 -15.03 -34.75 25.19
CA THR A 35 -13.96 -34.00 25.92
C THR A 35 -14.47 -32.66 26.46
N HIS A 36 -15.30 -32.69 27.51
CA HIS A 36 -15.51 -31.51 28.35
C HIS A 36 -14.28 -31.33 29.25
N GLN A 37 -13.27 -30.59 28.78
CA GLN A 37 -12.18 -30.08 29.62
C GLN A 37 -12.62 -28.78 30.31
N SER A 38 -12.27 -28.63 31.59
CA SER A 38 -12.49 -27.42 32.39
C SER A 38 -12.00 -26.16 31.65
N PRO A 39 -12.70 -25.01 31.74
CA PRO A 39 -12.35 -23.83 30.98
C PRO A 39 -10.98 -23.29 31.38
N ILE A 40 -10.01 -23.39 30.46
CA ILE A 40 -8.65 -22.89 30.65
C ILE A 40 -8.70 -21.35 30.69
N SER A 41 -8.16 -20.75 31.76
CA SER A 41 -8.01 -19.30 31.89
C SER A 41 -6.96 -18.75 30.93
N LEU A 42 -7.18 -17.55 30.41
CA LEU A 42 -6.18 -16.84 29.60
C LEU A 42 -4.92 -16.58 30.45
N ALA A 43 -3.74 -16.81 29.87
CA ALA A 43 -2.47 -16.57 30.54
C ALA A 43 -2.32 -15.09 30.98
N ASP A 44 -1.51 -14.87 32.01
CA ASP A 44 -1.31 -13.59 32.70
C ASP A 44 0.12 -13.06 32.59
N GLY A 45 1.03 -13.76 31.89
CA GLY A 45 2.39 -13.28 31.64
C GLY A 45 2.45 -12.10 30.67
N PHE A 46 3.53 -11.31 30.77
CA PHE A 46 3.79 -10.18 29.87
C PHE A 46 3.88 -10.62 28.40
N PRO A 47 3.58 -9.72 27.44
CA PRO A 47 3.76 -10.00 26.03
C PRO A 47 5.21 -10.31 25.67
N ILE A 48 5.41 -11.19 24.68
CA ILE A 48 6.70 -11.49 24.08
C ILE A 48 6.63 -11.29 22.57
N TRP A 49 7.71 -10.77 21.97
CA TRP A 49 7.86 -10.59 20.53
C TRP A 49 8.82 -11.65 20.02
N ILE A 50 8.43 -12.39 18.98
CA ILE A 50 9.17 -13.52 18.43
C ILE A 50 9.31 -13.30 16.92
N GLY A 51 10.53 -13.09 16.47
CA GLY A 51 10.94 -13.11 15.08
C GLY A 51 10.99 -14.53 14.60
N CYS A 52 10.41 -14.79 13.44
CA CYS A 52 10.45 -16.09 12.80
C CYS A 52 10.97 -15.93 11.38
N ASP A 53 11.81 -16.87 10.99
CA ASP A 53 12.31 -17.06 9.64
C ASP A 53 12.43 -18.58 9.40
N ALA A 54 12.58 -18.99 8.15
CA ALA A 54 12.85 -20.38 7.80
C ALA A 54 13.81 -20.47 6.61
N GLU A 55 14.71 -21.46 6.64
CA GLU A 55 15.59 -21.75 5.52
C GLU A 55 15.16 -23.04 4.85
N TRP A 56 15.12 -23.07 3.51
CA TRP A 56 14.69 -24.25 2.75
C TRP A 56 15.42 -24.39 1.42
N LYS A 57 15.44 -25.62 0.90
CA LYS A 57 15.94 -25.95 -0.44
C LYS A 57 14.78 -26.39 -1.34
N TRP A 58 14.70 -25.82 -2.54
CA TRP A 58 13.79 -26.31 -3.58
C TRP A 58 14.33 -27.59 -4.23
N LEU A 59 13.53 -28.65 -4.24
CA LEU A 59 13.88 -29.95 -4.83
C LEU A 59 13.19 -30.22 -6.18
N GLY A 60 12.63 -29.19 -6.84
CA GLY A 60 11.82 -29.36 -8.07
C GLY A 60 10.39 -29.85 -7.81
N THR A 61 10.17 -30.63 -6.75
CA THR A 61 8.87 -31.18 -6.35
C THR A 61 8.30 -30.52 -5.09
N GLY A 62 9.10 -29.72 -4.38
CA GLY A 62 8.71 -29.06 -3.14
C GLY A 62 9.90 -28.49 -2.37
N ASN A 63 9.59 -27.71 -1.32
CA ASN A 63 10.59 -27.18 -0.38
C ASN A 63 10.95 -28.23 0.69
N LYS A 64 12.24 -28.60 0.77
CA LYS A 64 12.85 -29.28 1.93
C LYS A 64 13.28 -28.21 2.93
N VAL A 65 12.59 -28.14 4.07
CA VAL A 65 12.94 -27.18 5.13
C VAL A 65 14.22 -27.65 5.83
N LEU A 66 15.19 -26.76 5.96
CA LEU A 66 16.49 -26.98 6.59
C LEU A 66 16.44 -26.60 8.07
N SER A 67 15.83 -25.46 8.40
CA SER A 67 15.70 -24.98 9.77
C SER A 67 14.61 -23.92 9.92
N TYR A 68 14.25 -23.67 11.18
CA TYR A 68 13.40 -22.56 11.61
C TYR A 68 14.16 -21.73 12.63
N GLN A 69 14.12 -20.42 12.49
CA GLN A 69 14.86 -19.50 13.37
C GLN A 69 13.89 -18.76 14.26
N SER A 70 14.28 -18.56 15.52
CA SER A 70 13.54 -17.70 16.44
C SER A 70 14.43 -16.67 17.09
N PHE A 71 13.99 -15.41 17.09
CA PHE A 71 14.56 -14.34 17.91
C PHE A 71 13.47 -13.77 18.81
N ALA A 72 13.55 -14.01 20.11
CA ALA A 72 12.58 -13.55 21.09
C ALA A 72 13.10 -12.36 21.89
N ILE A 73 12.25 -11.37 22.13
CA ILE A 73 12.53 -10.22 23.00
C ILE A 73 11.35 -9.96 23.93
N ASN A 74 11.65 -9.73 25.22
CA ASN A 74 10.65 -9.48 26.26
C ASN A 74 10.46 -7.97 26.51
N HIS A 75 9.58 -7.64 27.46
CA HIS A 75 9.30 -6.25 27.86
C HIS A 75 10.47 -5.49 28.50
N ASP A 76 11.48 -6.20 29.00
CA ASP A 76 12.71 -5.64 29.60
C ASP A 76 13.85 -5.52 28.58
N ASN A 77 13.57 -5.74 27.28
CA ASN A 77 14.55 -5.82 26.19
C ASN A 77 15.59 -6.94 26.33
N ALA A 78 15.38 -7.91 27.22
CA ALA A 78 16.18 -9.13 27.23
C ALA A 78 15.83 -9.98 26.00
N VAL A 79 16.82 -10.71 25.49
CA VAL A 79 16.71 -11.45 24.22
C VAL A 79 17.04 -12.93 24.40
N PHE A 80 16.47 -13.77 23.53
CA PHE A 80 16.79 -15.18 23.39
C PHE A 80 16.69 -15.55 21.91
N SER A 81 17.69 -16.24 21.36
CA SER A 81 17.65 -16.69 19.97
C SER A 81 18.06 -18.15 19.86
N LYS A 82 17.48 -18.85 18.89
CA LYS A 82 17.75 -20.27 18.65
C LYS A 82 17.34 -20.69 17.24
N VAL A 83 18.15 -21.57 16.63
CA VAL A 83 17.81 -22.28 15.40
C VAL A 83 17.28 -23.67 15.75
N TYR A 84 16.18 -24.07 15.11
CA TYR A 84 15.53 -25.36 15.31
C TYR A 84 15.60 -26.15 14.02
N TYR A 85 16.12 -27.37 14.12
CA TYR A 85 16.27 -28.28 13.00
C TYR A 85 15.15 -29.33 13.04
N PRO A 86 14.28 -29.40 12.01
CA PRO A 86 13.35 -30.51 11.89
C PRO A 86 14.10 -31.81 11.53
N ASP A 87 13.53 -32.96 11.88
CA ASP A 87 14.01 -34.23 11.32
C ASP A 87 13.97 -34.19 9.79
N GLU A 88 14.85 -34.95 9.14
CA GLU A 88 14.95 -34.98 7.70
C GLU A 88 13.59 -35.29 7.02
N GLY A 89 13.20 -34.42 6.08
CA GLY A 89 11.94 -34.53 5.34
C GLY A 89 10.69 -34.17 6.14
N LYS A 90 10.82 -33.80 7.41
CA LYS A 90 9.69 -33.37 8.26
C LYS A 90 9.60 -31.85 8.36
N ARG A 91 8.44 -31.40 8.83
CA ARG A 91 8.11 -29.99 9.09
C ARG A 91 7.49 -29.88 10.48
N PHE A 92 7.75 -28.80 11.19
CA PHE A 92 7.02 -28.54 12.44
C PHE A 92 5.58 -28.11 12.15
N SER A 93 4.68 -28.34 13.11
CA SER A 93 3.44 -27.55 13.17
C SER A 93 3.74 -26.23 13.84
N PHE A 94 3.14 -25.14 13.36
CA PHE A 94 3.36 -23.81 13.90
C PHE A 94 3.07 -23.73 15.41
N GLU A 95 1.97 -24.36 15.87
CA GLU A 95 1.61 -24.37 17.29
C GLU A 95 2.64 -25.09 18.15
N ALA A 96 3.22 -26.19 17.64
CA ALA A 96 4.27 -26.93 18.34
C ALA A 96 5.58 -26.13 18.38
N PHE A 97 5.94 -25.52 17.26
CA PHE A 97 7.12 -24.66 17.15
C PHE A 97 7.04 -23.48 18.12
N ILE A 98 5.96 -22.69 18.08
CA ILE A 98 5.79 -21.55 19.00
C ILE A 98 5.74 -22.00 20.46
N SER A 99 5.09 -23.13 20.76
CA SER A 99 5.10 -23.66 22.13
C SER A 99 6.53 -23.97 22.60
N GLN A 100 7.32 -24.62 21.74
CA GLN A 100 8.72 -24.94 22.03
C GLN A 100 9.55 -23.66 22.24
N VAL A 101 9.38 -22.64 21.40
CA VAL A 101 10.10 -21.36 21.54
C VAL A 101 9.77 -20.69 22.88
N VAL A 102 8.49 -20.61 23.25
CA VAL A 102 8.07 -20.02 24.54
C VAL A 102 8.65 -20.80 25.72
N GLU A 103 8.70 -22.12 25.62
CA GLU A 103 9.28 -22.97 26.65
C GLU A 103 10.79 -22.84 26.78
N ASP A 104 11.50 -22.69 25.67
CA ASP A 104 12.94 -22.45 25.67
C ASP A 104 13.25 -21.05 26.25
N CYS A 105 12.41 -20.04 25.94
CA CYS A 105 12.48 -18.72 26.58
C CYS A 105 12.28 -18.82 28.10
N ARG A 106 11.37 -19.69 28.58
CA ARG A 106 11.17 -19.91 30.02
C ARG A 106 12.36 -20.62 30.66
N ALA A 107 12.91 -21.63 30.00
CA ALA A 107 14.06 -22.38 30.48
C ALA A 107 15.32 -21.50 30.55
N ALA A 108 15.50 -20.59 29.58
CA ALA A 108 16.57 -19.60 29.56
C ALA A 108 16.34 -18.43 30.54
N GLY A 109 15.22 -18.40 31.28
CA GLY A 109 14.90 -17.33 32.22
C GLY A 109 14.43 -16.01 31.59
N LEU A 110 14.24 -15.95 30.27
CA LEU A 110 13.75 -14.76 29.56
C LEU A 110 12.34 -14.36 30.03
N ILE A 111 11.49 -15.33 30.33
CA ILE A 111 10.14 -15.14 30.85
C ILE A 111 9.84 -16.09 32.00
N LYS A 112 9.16 -15.60 33.04
CA LYS A 112 8.79 -16.42 34.22
C LYS A 112 7.46 -17.16 34.04
N LYS A 113 6.46 -16.45 33.49
CA LYS A 113 5.10 -16.97 33.25
C LYS A 113 4.84 -17.17 31.77
N TRP A 114 3.86 -18.01 31.45
CA TRP A 114 3.39 -18.14 30.06
C TRP A 114 2.81 -16.79 29.58
N PRO A 115 3.18 -16.30 28.40
CA PRO A 115 2.76 -14.99 27.92
C PRO A 115 1.26 -14.98 27.58
N ARG A 116 0.58 -13.90 28.00
CA ARG A 116 -0.80 -13.62 27.59
C ARG A 116 -0.92 -13.40 26.09
N THR A 117 0.08 -12.73 25.51
CA THR A 117 0.14 -12.36 24.10
C THR A 117 1.52 -12.73 23.53
N ILE A 118 1.52 -13.42 22.40
CA ILE A 118 2.72 -13.72 21.61
C ILE A 118 2.58 -12.96 20.30
N VAL A 119 3.53 -12.07 20.02
CA VAL A 119 3.59 -11.31 18.76
C VAL A 119 4.62 -11.98 17.86
N VAL A 120 4.16 -12.64 16.81
CA VAL A 120 5.01 -13.30 15.82
C VAL A 120 5.28 -12.32 14.68
N VAL A 121 6.56 -12.06 14.42
CA VAL A 121 7.04 -11.10 13.44
C VAL A 121 7.86 -11.82 12.39
N ALA A 122 7.64 -11.51 11.12
CA ALA A 122 8.54 -11.92 10.05
C ALA A 122 8.56 -10.87 8.94
N HIS A 123 9.42 -11.06 7.95
CA HIS A 123 9.50 -10.20 6.78
C HIS A 123 9.04 -10.99 5.56
N PHE A 124 7.83 -10.70 5.09
CA PHE A 124 7.07 -11.55 4.16
C PHE A 124 6.61 -12.86 4.81
N LEU A 125 5.88 -12.70 5.93
CA LEU A 125 5.42 -13.76 6.83
C LEU A 125 4.72 -14.95 6.13
N ARG A 126 4.14 -14.75 4.94
CA ARG A 126 3.58 -15.86 4.14
C ARG A 126 4.64 -16.90 3.77
N ALA A 127 5.83 -16.47 3.36
CA ALA A 127 6.91 -17.36 2.95
C ALA A 127 7.24 -18.32 4.10
N ASP A 128 7.49 -17.77 5.29
CA ASP A 128 7.83 -18.53 6.50
C ASP A 128 6.67 -19.41 6.97
N LEU A 129 5.45 -18.86 7.05
CA LEU A 129 4.31 -19.61 7.56
C LEU A 129 3.95 -20.80 6.65
N SER A 130 4.19 -20.68 5.34
CA SER A 130 3.94 -21.77 4.38
C SER A 130 4.89 -22.97 4.55
N THR A 131 5.98 -22.81 5.31
CA THR A 131 6.92 -23.89 5.60
C THR A 131 6.41 -24.85 6.68
N PHE A 132 5.44 -24.45 7.52
CA PHE A 132 4.85 -25.33 8.54
C PHE A 132 3.87 -26.37 7.94
N LYS A 133 3.81 -27.56 8.55
CA LYS A 133 2.96 -28.67 8.04
C LYS A 133 1.45 -28.38 8.10
N ASP A 134 1.04 -27.52 9.02
CA ASP A 134 -0.36 -27.22 9.35
C ASP A 134 -0.81 -25.84 8.88
N PHE A 135 -0.06 -25.20 7.98
CA PHE A 135 -0.41 -23.89 7.42
C PHE A 135 -1.84 -23.86 6.84
N TRP A 136 -2.19 -24.80 5.96
CA TRP A 136 -3.50 -24.84 5.31
C TRP A 136 -4.66 -25.15 6.28
N PRO A 137 -4.54 -26.12 7.22
CA PRO A 137 -5.56 -26.32 8.27
C PRO A 137 -5.68 -25.19 9.30
N MET A 138 -4.57 -24.50 9.65
CA MET A 138 -4.59 -23.36 10.59
C MET A 138 -5.30 -22.14 10.01
N LYS A 139 -5.31 -22.03 8.69
CA LYS A 139 -5.87 -20.92 7.91
C LYS A 139 -7.26 -20.47 8.40
N THR A 140 -8.22 -21.40 8.47
CA THR A 140 -9.60 -21.13 8.89
C THR A 140 -9.73 -20.73 10.37
N ARG A 141 -8.75 -21.11 11.21
CA ARG A 141 -8.73 -20.78 12.65
C ARG A 141 -8.12 -19.39 12.91
N LEU A 142 -7.22 -18.94 12.04
CA LEU A 142 -6.52 -17.66 12.14
C LEU A 142 -7.31 -16.47 11.57
N ASP A 143 -8.37 -16.70 10.78
CA ASP A 143 -9.28 -15.68 10.20
C ASP A 143 -9.97 -14.72 11.20
N GLY A 144 -9.82 -14.97 12.50
CA GLY A 144 -10.33 -14.16 13.61
C GLY A 144 -9.27 -13.52 14.51
N GLN A 145 -7.98 -13.67 14.20
CA GLN A 145 -6.89 -12.97 14.90
C GLN A 145 -6.62 -11.64 14.20
N SER A 146 -6.65 -10.52 14.93
CA SER A 146 -6.22 -9.22 14.42
C SER A 146 -4.76 -9.36 13.99
N GLY A 147 -4.47 -9.01 12.73
CA GLY A 147 -3.14 -9.16 12.15
C GLY A 147 -2.92 -10.45 11.34
N SER A 148 -3.90 -11.34 11.23
CA SER A 148 -3.72 -12.55 10.41
C SER A 148 -3.45 -12.23 8.92
N VAL A 149 -2.26 -12.64 8.45
CA VAL A 149 -1.82 -12.65 7.03
C VAL A 149 -2.73 -13.51 6.15
N VAL A 150 -3.53 -14.37 6.78
CA VAL A 150 -4.39 -15.34 6.12
C VAL A 150 -5.57 -14.69 5.37
N GLY A 151 -5.87 -13.40 5.57
CA GLY A 151 -6.91 -12.69 4.82
C GLY A 151 -6.41 -11.51 3.98
N GLN A 152 -5.14 -11.49 3.62
CA GLN A 152 -4.55 -10.39 2.86
C GLN A 152 -4.68 -10.64 1.35
N ILE A 153 -5.28 -9.67 0.68
CA ILE A 153 -5.25 -9.53 -0.78
C ILE A 153 -3.90 -8.89 -1.12
N ILE A 154 -2.97 -9.65 -1.73
CA ILE A 154 -1.62 -9.16 -2.06
C ILE A 154 -1.62 -8.51 -3.45
N THR A 155 -1.48 -7.19 -3.51
CA THR A 155 -1.39 -6.41 -4.76
C THR A 155 0.04 -6.04 -5.12
N ASP A 156 0.36 -6.05 -6.42
CA ASP A 156 1.63 -5.56 -6.97
C ASP A 156 1.87 -4.09 -6.65
N SER A 157 0.82 -3.27 -6.63
CA SER A 157 0.90 -1.81 -6.46
C SER A 157 1.06 -1.29 -5.03
N GLY A 158 1.47 -2.11 -4.06
CA GLY A 158 1.79 -1.63 -2.70
C GLY A 158 0.62 -1.25 -1.77
N TYR A 159 -0.54 -0.83 -2.31
CA TYR A 159 -1.59 -0.15 -1.53
C TYR A 159 -2.82 -1.00 -1.18
N GLY A 160 -3.00 -2.17 -1.78
CA GLY A 160 -4.18 -2.99 -1.55
C GLY A 160 -4.12 -3.72 -0.21
N ILE A 161 -4.68 -3.10 0.82
CA ILE A 161 -5.21 -3.84 1.96
C ILE A 161 -6.69 -3.56 1.97
N ASP A 162 -7.46 -4.64 1.86
CA ASP A 162 -8.91 -4.59 1.98
C ASP A 162 -9.28 -4.03 3.36
N GLU A 163 -9.74 -2.77 3.39
CA GLU A 163 -10.26 -2.13 4.59
C GLU A 163 -11.76 -2.41 4.78
N THR A 164 -12.40 -3.27 3.97
CA THR A 164 -13.69 -3.86 4.39
C THR A 164 -13.54 -4.67 5.69
N VAL A 165 -12.30 -4.94 6.12
CA VAL A 165 -11.97 -5.46 7.45
C VAL A 165 -12.04 -4.40 8.57
N GLU A 166 -12.24 -3.11 8.28
CA GLU A 166 -12.60 -2.10 9.29
C GLU A 166 -13.92 -2.49 10.00
N LEU A 167 -14.76 -3.33 9.38
CA LEU A 167 -15.97 -3.90 10.00
C LEU A 167 -15.72 -5.11 10.92
N LYS A 168 -14.50 -5.68 10.99
CA LYS A 168 -14.14 -6.65 12.04
C LYS A 168 -13.64 -5.97 13.33
N ARG A 169 -13.76 -4.64 13.47
CA ARG A 169 -13.25 -3.85 14.63
C ARG A 169 -13.85 -4.15 16.02
N ARG A 170 -14.61 -5.22 16.24
CA ARG A 170 -15.16 -5.53 17.58
C ARG A 170 -15.23 -7.02 17.93
N ALA A 171 -14.55 -7.90 17.18
CA ALA A 171 -14.37 -9.27 17.66
C ALA A 171 -13.13 -9.27 18.60
N PRO A 172 -13.27 -9.61 19.89
CA PRO A 172 -12.11 -9.78 20.75
C PRO A 172 -11.19 -10.85 20.13
N LEU A 173 -9.88 -10.59 20.16
CA LEU A 173 -8.85 -11.52 19.71
C LEU A 173 -9.14 -12.90 20.30
N LYS A 174 -9.41 -13.88 19.43
CA LYS A 174 -9.73 -15.24 19.89
C LYS A 174 -8.46 -15.89 20.44
N PRO A 175 -8.43 -16.23 21.74
CA PRO A 175 -7.30 -16.95 22.30
C PRO A 175 -7.22 -18.34 21.67
N ILE A 176 -6.01 -18.83 21.49
CA ILE A 176 -5.72 -20.20 21.10
C ILE A 176 -5.21 -20.99 22.31
N ILE A 177 -5.26 -22.31 22.20
CA ILE A 177 -4.71 -23.21 23.21
C ILE A 177 -3.43 -23.80 22.65
N LEU A 178 -2.30 -23.44 23.27
CA LEU A 178 -1.00 -24.05 23.06
C LEU A 178 -0.77 -25.16 24.10
N ARG A 179 0.14 -26.10 23.83
CA ARG A 179 0.48 -27.17 24.77
C ARG A 179 1.97 -27.10 25.06
N ASP A 180 2.33 -27.06 26.34
CA ASP A 180 3.74 -27.15 26.74
C ASP A 180 4.28 -28.59 26.64
N ARG A 181 5.57 -28.81 26.92
CA ARG A 181 6.27 -30.10 26.85
C ARG A 181 5.64 -31.16 27.77
N HIS A 182 4.94 -30.72 28.82
CA HIS A 182 4.21 -31.59 29.75
C HIS A 182 2.74 -31.78 29.32
N ARG A 183 2.37 -31.36 28.11
CA ARG A 183 1.03 -31.38 27.53
C ARG A 183 0.00 -30.56 28.31
N LYS A 184 0.44 -29.63 29.16
CA LYS A 184 -0.46 -28.70 29.86
C LYS A 184 -0.93 -27.66 28.86
N SER A 185 -2.25 -27.47 28.84
CA SER A 185 -2.89 -26.52 27.92
C SER A 185 -2.78 -25.09 28.44
N GLN A 186 -2.28 -24.20 27.60
CA GLN A 186 -2.02 -22.79 27.88
C GLN A 186 -2.83 -21.94 26.92
N LYS A 187 -3.71 -21.09 27.44
CA LYS A 187 -4.53 -20.22 26.61
C LYS A 187 -3.84 -18.88 26.42
N THR A 188 -3.58 -18.50 25.18
CA THR A 188 -2.82 -17.27 24.83
C THR A 188 -3.41 -16.62 23.59
N ILE A 189 -3.04 -15.37 23.32
CA ILE A 189 -3.39 -14.65 22.10
C ILE A 189 -2.15 -14.62 21.20
N ILE A 190 -2.29 -15.05 19.94
CA ILE A 190 -1.26 -14.83 18.92
C ILE A 190 -1.65 -13.63 18.07
N GLN A 191 -0.69 -12.74 17.84
CA GLN A 191 -0.76 -11.64 16.90
C GLN A 191 0.35 -11.83 15.86
N PHE A 192 0.04 -11.53 14.60
CA PHE A 192 1.00 -11.60 13.52
C PHE A 192 1.32 -10.20 13.02
N VAL A 193 2.61 -9.96 12.76
CA VAL A 193 3.12 -8.73 12.19
C VAL A 193 3.97 -9.10 10.99
N ASP A 194 3.54 -8.70 9.80
CA ASP A 194 4.34 -8.81 8.59
C ASP A 194 5.00 -7.46 8.31
N THR A 195 6.32 -7.42 8.48
CA THR A 195 7.09 -6.19 8.33
C THR A 195 7.19 -5.72 6.89
N LEU A 196 6.88 -6.56 5.89
CA LEU A 196 6.85 -6.17 4.48
C LEU A 196 5.82 -5.06 4.20
N PHE A 197 4.67 -5.09 4.89
CA PHE A 197 3.64 -4.04 4.72
C PHE A 197 3.90 -2.81 5.59
N LEU A 198 4.89 -2.91 6.49
CA LEU A 198 5.41 -1.82 7.31
C LEU A 198 6.72 -1.26 6.75
N SER A 199 7.26 -1.83 5.66
CA SER A 199 8.45 -1.34 4.99
C SER A 199 8.10 -0.35 3.89
N PRO A 200 8.84 0.76 3.77
CA PRO A 200 8.69 1.68 2.65
C PRO A 200 8.93 0.94 1.33
N ASN A 201 8.10 1.17 0.32
CA ASN A 201 8.17 0.50 -0.98
C ASN A 201 8.26 -1.03 -0.91
N LYS A 202 7.79 -1.67 0.17
CA LYS A 202 7.99 -3.11 0.44
C LYS A 202 9.46 -3.53 0.34
N SER A 203 10.37 -2.66 0.79
CA SER A 203 11.81 -2.89 0.71
C SER A 203 12.20 -4.21 1.36
N PRO A 204 13.22 -4.91 0.79
CA PRO A 204 13.68 -6.19 1.31
C PRO A 204 14.30 -6.05 2.70
N LEU A 205 14.41 -7.17 3.41
CA LEU A 205 14.96 -7.22 4.76
C LEU A 205 16.38 -6.63 4.87
N SER A 206 17.18 -6.74 3.81
CA SER A 206 18.53 -6.16 3.73
C SER A 206 18.51 -4.64 3.85
N ALA A 207 17.60 -3.98 3.12
CA ALA A 207 17.40 -2.55 3.21
C ALA A 207 16.92 -2.15 4.62
N LEU A 208 16.05 -2.95 5.24
CA LEU A 208 15.60 -2.70 6.62
C LEU A 208 16.75 -2.81 7.63
N GLY A 209 17.60 -3.82 7.49
CA GLY A 209 18.81 -3.96 8.31
C GLY A 209 19.73 -2.74 8.20
N SER A 210 20.03 -2.31 6.97
CA SER A 210 20.84 -1.10 6.73
C SER A 210 20.20 0.16 7.32
N MET A 211 18.88 0.33 7.17
CA MET A 211 18.13 1.45 7.76
C MET A 211 18.15 1.47 9.29
N LEU A 212 18.26 0.30 9.93
CA LEU A 212 18.40 0.17 11.38
C LEU A 212 19.86 0.34 11.85
N GLY A 213 20.83 0.47 10.94
CA GLY A 213 22.25 0.37 11.28
C GLY A 213 22.67 -1.03 11.74
N PHE A 214 21.89 -2.06 11.35
CA PHE A 214 22.06 -3.46 11.73
C PHE A 214 21.92 -4.34 10.48
N PRO A 215 22.92 -4.33 9.58
CA PRO A 215 22.83 -4.98 8.28
C PRO A 215 22.65 -6.50 8.41
N LYS A 216 22.18 -7.12 7.32
CA LYS A 216 22.18 -8.58 7.19
C LYS A 216 23.62 -9.11 7.23
N GLU A 217 23.78 -10.34 7.70
CA GLU A 217 25.06 -11.04 7.60
C GLU A 217 25.36 -11.34 6.13
N GLU A 218 26.63 -11.23 5.76
CA GLU A 218 27.12 -11.68 4.47
C GLU A 218 27.38 -13.19 4.50
N ILE A 219 27.04 -13.87 3.42
CA ILE A 219 27.36 -15.29 3.26
C ILE A 219 28.84 -15.42 2.89
N PRO A 220 29.61 -16.35 3.50
CA PRO A 220 31.01 -16.54 3.17
C PRO A 220 31.25 -16.88 1.69
N GLU A 221 32.42 -16.50 1.17
CA GLU A 221 32.83 -16.78 -0.21
C GLU A 221 32.77 -18.29 -0.50
N GLY A 222 32.28 -18.66 -1.69
CA GLY A 222 32.09 -20.04 -2.10
C GLY A 222 30.71 -20.63 -1.76
N TYR A 223 29.86 -19.90 -1.04
CA TYR A 223 28.47 -20.29 -0.76
C TYR A 223 27.46 -19.31 -1.40
N SER A 224 26.19 -19.72 -1.48
CA SER A 224 25.10 -18.94 -2.10
C SER A 224 23.80 -19.04 -1.28
N ILE A 225 23.02 -17.95 -1.28
CA ILE A 225 21.65 -17.91 -0.71
C ILE A 225 20.72 -18.97 -1.33
N GLU A 226 20.99 -19.43 -2.55
CA GLU A 226 20.17 -20.46 -3.21
C GLU A 226 20.51 -21.87 -2.72
N ARG A 227 21.68 -22.04 -2.10
CA ARG A 227 22.27 -23.32 -1.67
C ARG A 227 22.61 -23.29 -0.18
N MET A 228 21.65 -22.86 0.62
CA MET A 228 21.75 -22.85 2.09
C MET A 228 21.97 -24.24 2.70
N ASP A 229 21.67 -25.30 1.95
CA ASP A 229 22.02 -26.68 2.31
C ASP A 229 23.54 -26.92 2.31
N GLU A 230 24.27 -26.32 1.37
CA GLU A 230 25.73 -26.42 1.29
C GLU A 230 26.38 -25.61 2.42
N LEU A 231 25.87 -24.41 2.69
CA LEU A 231 26.34 -23.59 3.81
C LEU A 231 26.11 -24.29 5.15
N LEU A 232 24.94 -24.90 5.37
CA LEU A 232 24.65 -25.64 6.60
C LEU A 232 25.62 -26.80 6.85
N VAL A 233 26.06 -27.48 5.78
CA VAL A 233 27.02 -28.60 5.87
C VAL A 233 28.45 -28.10 6.02
N GLY A 234 28.83 -27.07 5.28
CA GLY A 234 30.21 -26.57 5.20
C GLY A 234 30.59 -25.61 6.33
N ASP A 235 29.69 -24.72 6.73
CA ASP A 235 29.87 -23.76 7.83
C ASP A 235 28.54 -23.50 8.55
N LYS A 236 28.20 -24.43 9.45
CA LYS A 236 26.98 -24.35 10.26
C LYS A 236 26.91 -23.08 11.11
N GLU A 237 28.04 -22.58 11.59
CA GLU A 237 28.04 -21.39 12.46
C GLU A 237 27.70 -20.13 11.66
N ALA A 238 28.25 -19.98 10.45
CA ALA A 238 27.86 -18.92 9.53
C ALA A 238 26.38 -19.01 9.12
N PHE A 239 25.89 -20.23 8.85
CA PHE A 239 24.48 -20.46 8.59
C PHE A 239 23.59 -19.99 9.75
N GLU A 240 23.91 -20.39 10.99
CA GLU A 240 23.10 -20.02 12.16
C GLU A 240 23.15 -18.50 12.42
N ARG A 241 24.32 -17.86 12.25
CA ARG A 241 24.45 -16.39 12.35
C ARG A 241 23.58 -15.68 11.32
N TYR A 242 23.66 -16.08 10.06
CA TYR A 242 22.86 -15.51 8.96
C TYR A 242 21.36 -15.61 9.27
N ALA A 243 20.90 -16.81 9.56
CA ALA A 243 19.47 -17.04 9.67
C ALA A 243 18.86 -16.45 10.96
N LEU A 244 19.63 -16.39 12.06
CA LEU A 244 19.21 -15.68 13.27
C LEU A 244 19.14 -14.16 13.06
N ARG A 245 20.06 -13.60 12.26
CA ARG A 245 20.08 -12.17 11.93
C ARG A 245 18.79 -11.74 11.24
N ASP A 246 18.25 -12.57 10.36
CA ASP A 246 17.02 -12.26 9.62
C ASP A 246 15.81 -12.14 10.54
N ALA A 247 15.61 -13.16 11.40
CA ALA A 247 14.58 -13.14 12.43
C ALA A 247 14.73 -11.94 13.38
N GLU A 248 15.97 -11.57 13.72
CA GLU A 248 16.28 -10.43 14.59
C GLU A 248 15.96 -9.08 13.95
N ILE A 249 16.38 -8.84 12.71
CA ILE A 249 16.10 -7.60 11.97
C ILE A 249 14.60 -7.37 11.90
N ALA A 250 13.81 -8.40 11.58
CA ALA A 250 12.35 -8.29 11.49
C ALA A 250 11.72 -7.77 12.80
N VAL A 251 12.11 -8.32 13.94
CA VAL A 251 11.58 -7.90 15.26
C VAL A 251 12.03 -6.49 15.62
N ARG A 252 13.33 -6.21 15.50
CA ARG A 252 13.88 -4.89 15.81
C ARG A 252 13.23 -3.81 14.96
N TYR A 253 13.02 -4.09 13.67
CA TYR A 253 12.31 -3.20 12.77
C TYR A 253 10.87 -2.93 13.24
N ALA A 254 10.09 -3.99 13.51
CA ALA A 254 8.71 -3.83 13.96
C ALA A 254 8.59 -3.01 15.26
N LEU A 255 9.51 -3.23 16.21
CA LEU A 255 9.56 -2.49 17.47
C LEU A 255 9.90 -1.01 17.26
N LYS A 256 10.90 -0.72 16.41
CA LYS A 256 11.30 0.64 16.04
C LYS A 256 10.15 1.39 15.36
N ILE A 257 9.42 0.74 14.45
CA ILE A 257 8.24 1.33 13.79
C ILE A 257 7.14 1.60 14.81
N ARG A 258 6.87 0.65 15.71
CA ARG A 258 5.86 0.83 16.76
C ARG A 258 6.16 2.04 17.64
N GLU A 259 7.41 2.21 18.03
CA GLU A 259 7.86 3.35 18.82
C GLU A 259 7.72 4.66 18.04
N LEU A 260 8.15 4.68 16.77
CA LEU A 260 8.04 5.87 15.93
C LEU A 260 6.57 6.28 15.73
N LEU A 261 5.69 5.34 15.37
CA LEU A 261 4.27 5.61 15.17
C LEU A 261 3.58 6.09 16.45
N ARG A 262 3.99 5.56 17.61
CA ARG A 262 3.53 6.05 18.91
C ARG A 262 3.98 7.48 19.14
N LYS A 263 5.25 7.79 18.90
CA LYS A 263 5.83 9.13 19.10
C LYS A 263 5.21 10.16 18.17
N LEU A 264 5.07 9.83 16.88
CA LEU A 264 4.60 10.76 15.85
C LEU A 264 3.08 10.96 15.86
N PHE A 265 2.31 9.89 16.07
CA PHE A 265 0.87 9.88 15.82
C PHE A 265 0.04 9.37 17.00
N GLY A 266 0.66 9.03 18.14
CA GLY A 266 -0.04 8.49 19.30
C GLY A 266 -0.60 7.08 19.11
N LEU A 267 -0.16 6.35 18.07
CA LEU A 267 -0.64 5.00 17.77
C LEU A 267 0.03 3.97 18.69
N LEU A 268 -0.76 3.35 19.57
CA LEU A 268 -0.25 2.39 20.57
C LEU A 268 0.05 1.00 19.98
N GLU A 269 -0.74 0.58 18.99
CA GLU A 269 -0.64 -0.72 18.31
C GLU A 269 -0.06 -0.55 16.91
N LEU A 270 0.64 -1.59 16.43
CA LEU A 270 1.11 -1.61 15.05
C LEU A 270 -0.09 -1.71 14.09
N PRO A 271 -0.16 -0.84 13.07
CA PRO A 271 -1.13 -0.94 12.00
C PRO A 271 -0.82 -2.17 11.13
N ARG A 272 -1.74 -2.50 10.22
CA ARG A 272 -1.49 -3.55 9.22
C ARG A 272 -0.57 -3.11 8.09
N SER A 273 -0.50 -1.80 7.84
CA SER A 273 0.41 -1.20 6.88
C SER A 273 0.61 0.29 7.13
N LEU A 274 1.63 0.86 6.50
CA LEU A 274 1.83 2.31 6.46
C LEU A 274 0.64 3.04 5.82
N GLY A 275 0.02 2.45 4.80
CA GLY A 275 -1.21 3.01 4.19
C GLY A 275 -2.37 3.16 5.17
N ALA A 276 -2.55 2.20 6.08
CA ALA A 276 -3.58 2.29 7.11
C ALA A 276 -3.26 3.38 8.17
N VAL A 277 -1.98 3.71 8.40
CA VAL A 277 -1.58 4.85 9.24
C VAL A 277 -2.05 6.14 8.61
N GLY A 278 -1.73 6.35 7.32
CA GLY A 278 -2.11 7.56 6.60
C GLY A 278 -3.61 7.83 6.70
N VAL A 279 -4.43 6.81 6.47
CA VAL A 279 -5.90 6.88 6.60
C VAL A 279 -6.34 7.23 8.03
N ALA A 280 -5.76 6.57 9.04
CA ALA A 280 -6.13 6.80 10.44
C ALA A 280 -5.80 8.23 10.89
N VAL A 281 -4.58 8.69 10.58
CA VAL A 281 -4.09 10.03 10.91
C VAL A 281 -4.90 11.09 10.18
N PHE A 282 -5.16 10.92 8.87
CA PHE A 282 -5.99 11.83 8.09
C PHE A 282 -7.41 11.98 8.68
N ARG A 283 -8.05 10.87 9.05
CA ARG A 283 -9.38 10.91 9.68
C ARG A 283 -9.39 11.57 11.05
N GLN A 284 -8.30 11.44 11.82
CA GLN A 284 -8.15 12.14 13.10
C GLN A 284 -8.04 13.65 12.87
N GLN A 285 -7.33 14.09 11.83
CA GLN A 285 -7.24 15.51 11.46
C GLN A 285 -8.58 16.08 10.99
N LEU A 286 -9.31 15.38 10.11
CA LEU A 286 -10.66 15.82 9.71
C LEU A 286 -11.55 16.04 10.94
N LYS A 287 -11.52 15.11 11.90
CA LYS A 287 -12.25 15.24 13.15
C LYS A 287 -11.79 16.45 13.99
N ALA A 288 -10.48 16.71 14.05
CA ALA A 288 -9.93 17.85 14.78
C ALA A 288 -10.28 19.20 14.13
N ALA A 289 -10.44 19.22 12.81
CA ALA A 289 -10.87 20.38 12.03
C ALA A 289 -12.40 20.54 11.93
N ASP A 290 -13.16 19.74 12.71
CA ASP A 290 -14.64 19.71 12.69
C ASP A 290 -15.24 19.42 11.29
N VAL A 291 -14.51 18.71 10.44
CA VAL A 291 -14.98 18.24 9.14
C VAL A 291 -15.62 16.86 9.30
N ASP A 292 -16.93 16.76 9.02
CA ASP A 292 -17.60 15.47 8.99
C ASP A 292 -17.14 14.65 7.78
N TYR A 293 -16.29 13.66 8.08
CA TYR A 293 -15.77 12.73 7.09
C TYR A 293 -16.86 11.97 6.33
N MET A 294 -18.02 11.67 6.93
CA MET A 294 -19.13 11.03 6.19
C MET A 294 -19.63 11.93 5.07
N SER A 295 -19.98 13.17 5.40
CA SER A 295 -20.47 14.16 4.45
C SER A 295 -19.42 14.52 3.40
N ALA A 296 -18.17 14.80 3.81
CA ALA A 296 -17.09 15.20 2.90
C ALA A 296 -16.72 14.12 1.87
N PHE A 297 -16.94 12.84 2.19
CA PHE A 297 -16.73 11.73 1.26
C PHE A 297 -18.02 11.20 0.64
N GLY A 298 -19.16 11.86 0.88
CA GLY A 298 -20.47 11.51 0.34
C GLY A 298 -20.98 10.14 0.79
N LEU A 299 -20.72 9.76 2.04
CA LEU A 299 -21.03 8.47 2.63
C LEU A 299 -22.23 8.56 3.57
N GLU A 300 -22.98 7.47 3.70
CA GLU A 300 -24.09 7.34 4.65
C GLU A 300 -24.02 6.00 5.41
N LEU A 301 -24.70 5.93 6.56
CA LEU A 301 -24.93 4.68 7.28
C LEU A 301 -26.27 4.08 6.82
N ALA A 302 -26.21 2.88 6.27
CA ALA A 302 -27.39 2.10 5.88
C ALA A 302 -27.55 0.87 6.77
N LYS A 303 -28.79 0.53 7.11
CA LYS A 303 -29.12 -0.74 7.77
C LYS A 303 -29.44 -1.77 6.69
N ILE A 304 -28.62 -2.82 6.59
CA ILE A 304 -28.90 -3.96 5.71
C ILE A 304 -29.30 -5.17 6.54
N GLU A 305 -30.31 -5.87 6.09
CA GLU A 305 -30.70 -7.16 6.67
C GLU A 305 -29.91 -8.27 5.99
N ARG A 306 -29.25 -9.13 6.77
CA ARG A 306 -28.51 -10.27 6.24
C ARG A 306 -28.82 -11.51 7.05
N TRP A 307 -29.06 -12.62 6.35
CA TRP A 307 -29.16 -13.93 6.96
C TRP A 307 -27.83 -14.32 7.63
N ASN A 308 -27.87 -14.58 8.93
CA ASN A 308 -26.72 -15.05 9.67
C ASN A 308 -26.80 -16.57 9.83
N ALA A 309 -26.09 -17.31 8.97
CA ALA A 309 -26.07 -18.77 8.99
C ALA A 309 -25.65 -19.35 10.35
N GLY A 310 -24.75 -18.68 11.07
CA GLY A 310 -24.29 -19.11 12.40
C GLY A 310 -25.32 -18.90 13.52
N LYS A 311 -26.31 -18.03 13.33
CA LYS A 311 -27.40 -17.79 14.29
C LYS A 311 -28.76 -18.28 13.81
N GLY A 312 -28.86 -18.80 12.59
CA GLY A 312 -30.12 -19.25 11.97
C GLY A 312 -31.19 -18.17 11.86
N LYS A 313 -30.83 -16.88 11.80
CA LYS A 313 -31.79 -15.75 11.75
C LYS A 313 -31.30 -14.58 10.94
N VAL A 314 -32.23 -13.77 10.46
CA VAL A 314 -31.94 -12.44 9.89
C VAL A 314 -31.35 -11.56 10.98
N THR A 315 -30.24 -10.89 10.66
CA THR A 315 -29.61 -9.90 11.53
C THR A 315 -29.43 -8.60 10.77
N THR A 316 -29.79 -7.50 11.40
CA THR A 316 -29.53 -6.15 10.86
C THR A 316 -28.07 -5.79 11.10
N LYS A 317 -27.37 -5.39 10.05
CA LYS A 317 -26.00 -4.87 10.10
C LYS A 317 -26.01 -3.44 9.60
N VAL A 318 -25.44 -2.53 10.38
CA VAL A 318 -25.15 -1.17 9.92
C VAL A 318 -23.90 -1.24 9.04
N VAL A 319 -24.01 -0.73 7.82
CA VAL A 319 -22.90 -0.64 6.87
C VAL A 319 -22.74 0.81 6.41
N ARG A 320 -21.49 1.23 6.24
CA ARG A 320 -21.17 2.46 5.53
C ARG A 320 -21.25 2.18 4.03
N ARG A 321 -21.92 3.06 3.29
CA ARG A 321 -22.01 2.99 1.83
C ARG A 321 -21.96 4.40 1.22
N PRO A 322 -21.68 4.53 -0.08
CA PRO A 322 -21.94 5.77 -0.81
C PRO A 322 -23.39 6.22 -0.63
N SER A 323 -23.59 7.52 -0.39
CA SER A 323 -24.92 8.13 -0.44
C SER A 323 -25.50 8.05 -1.86
N PRO A 324 -26.83 8.07 -2.02
CA PRO A 324 -27.45 8.14 -3.35
C PRO A 324 -26.92 9.28 -4.21
N ALA A 325 -26.69 10.46 -3.60
CA ALA A 325 -26.12 11.62 -4.27
C ALA A 325 -24.74 11.29 -4.84
N ARG A 326 -23.79 10.83 -4.02
CA ARG A 326 -22.45 10.39 -4.47
C ARG A 326 -22.53 9.26 -5.50
N GLY A 327 -23.51 8.36 -5.41
CA GLY A 327 -23.63 7.22 -6.32
C GLY A 327 -24.11 7.57 -7.73
N LEU A 328 -24.78 8.72 -7.92
CA LEU A 328 -25.51 9.04 -9.14
C LEU A 328 -24.63 9.06 -10.41
N TYR A 329 -23.43 9.65 -10.31
CA TYR A 329 -22.49 9.79 -11.44
C TYR A 329 -21.16 9.06 -11.20
N GLU A 330 -21.14 8.12 -10.26
CA GLU A 330 -19.90 7.50 -9.80
C GLU A 330 -19.18 6.73 -10.92
N ASP A 331 -19.94 6.05 -11.78
CA ASP A 331 -19.40 5.32 -12.94
C ASP A 331 -18.65 6.23 -13.91
N LEU A 332 -19.18 7.43 -14.17
CA LEU A 332 -18.52 8.41 -15.04
C LEU A 332 -17.17 8.84 -14.45
N ALA A 333 -17.14 9.17 -13.15
CA ALA A 333 -15.90 9.53 -12.47
C ALA A 333 -14.88 8.37 -12.45
N ILE A 334 -15.34 7.12 -12.28
CA ILE A 334 -14.48 5.93 -12.38
C ILE A 334 -13.91 5.79 -13.80
N ARG A 335 -14.69 6.04 -14.85
CA ARG A 335 -14.21 5.96 -16.25
C ARG A 335 -13.19 7.05 -16.57
N CYS A 336 -13.34 8.25 -16.00
CA CYS A 336 -12.36 9.34 -16.09
C CYS A 336 -11.11 9.09 -15.22
N TYR A 337 -11.11 8.07 -14.35
CA TYR A 337 -9.93 7.72 -13.56
C TYR A 337 -8.89 6.99 -14.41
N HIS A 338 -7.83 7.72 -14.75
CA HIS A 338 -6.63 7.20 -15.39
C HIS A 338 -5.41 7.34 -14.48
N GLY A 339 -4.37 6.53 -14.74
CA GLY A 339 -3.08 6.63 -14.05
C GLY A 339 -2.25 7.85 -14.50
N GLY A 340 -0.94 7.82 -14.26
CA GLY A 340 -0.01 8.81 -14.80
C GLY A 340 0.10 8.77 -16.32
N ARG A 341 0.57 9.88 -16.92
CA ARG A 341 0.91 9.96 -18.35
C ARG A 341 2.28 9.33 -18.57
N ASN A 342 2.36 8.25 -19.35
CA ASN A 342 3.62 7.58 -19.65
C ASN A 342 3.75 7.41 -21.17
N GLU A 343 4.72 8.08 -21.78
CA GLU A 343 4.99 8.02 -23.22
C GLU A 343 6.49 8.09 -23.49
N SER A 344 6.94 7.36 -24.52
CA SER A 344 8.28 7.49 -25.08
C SER A 344 8.15 8.13 -26.46
N PHE A 345 8.75 9.30 -26.64
CA PHE A 345 8.73 10.04 -27.90
C PHE A 345 9.94 9.73 -28.77
N MET A 346 11.01 9.23 -28.16
CA MET A 346 12.22 8.77 -28.82
C MET A 346 12.49 7.29 -28.51
N MET A 347 13.12 6.59 -29.45
CA MET A 347 13.63 5.23 -29.27
C MET A 347 15.13 5.20 -29.63
N GLY A 348 15.94 4.55 -28.81
CA GLY A 348 17.39 4.47 -29.00
C GLY A 348 18.18 5.54 -28.25
N PRO A 349 19.51 5.65 -28.50
CA PRO A 349 20.36 6.60 -27.81
C PRO A 349 20.02 8.04 -28.21
N THR A 350 20.04 8.94 -27.23
CA THR A 350 19.93 10.38 -27.48
C THR A 350 21.18 10.90 -28.19
N PRO A 351 21.07 12.02 -28.95
CA PRO A 351 22.25 12.78 -29.35
C PRO A 351 23.08 13.19 -28.15
N ILE A 352 24.40 13.29 -28.35
CA ILE A 352 25.32 13.82 -27.33
C ILE A 352 24.93 15.27 -27.05
N GLY A 353 24.61 15.57 -25.79
CA GLY A 353 24.18 16.88 -25.33
C GLY A 353 23.74 16.84 -23.87
N ASP A 354 23.27 17.98 -23.37
CA ASP A 354 22.75 18.10 -22.01
C ASP A 354 21.27 17.71 -21.97
N TRP A 355 20.93 16.82 -21.05
CA TRP A 355 19.57 16.31 -20.86
C TRP A 355 19.12 16.53 -19.42
N TYR A 356 17.90 17.03 -19.27
CA TYR A 356 17.29 17.41 -18.00
C TYR A 356 16.07 16.52 -17.72
N ASP A 357 16.04 15.94 -16.52
CA ASP A 357 14.91 15.18 -16.00
C ASP A 357 14.13 16.06 -15.01
N TRP A 358 13.03 16.64 -15.47
CA TRP A 358 12.22 17.59 -14.71
C TRP A 358 11.05 16.87 -14.04
N ASP A 359 11.00 16.87 -12.70
CA ASP A 359 10.01 16.14 -11.89
C ASP A 359 9.19 17.11 -11.02
N LEU A 360 7.86 17.04 -11.06
CA LEU A 360 7.00 17.88 -10.22
C LEU A 360 7.20 17.56 -8.73
N LYS A 361 7.41 18.59 -7.90
CA LYS A 361 7.60 18.42 -6.46
C LYS A 361 6.34 17.89 -5.78
N GLY A 362 6.37 16.62 -5.39
CA GLY A 362 5.30 15.97 -4.60
C GLY A 362 3.97 15.88 -5.34
N ALA A 363 3.97 15.64 -6.66
CA ALA A 363 2.81 15.72 -7.56
C ALA A 363 1.48 15.33 -6.93
N TYR A 364 1.27 14.06 -6.60
CA TYR A 364 -0.02 13.62 -6.08
C TYR A 364 -0.38 14.25 -4.73
N THR A 365 0.58 14.42 -3.81
CA THR A 365 0.31 15.06 -2.51
C THR A 365 -0.04 16.55 -2.66
N THR A 366 0.57 17.24 -3.63
CA THR A 366 0.25 18.61 -3.99
C THR A 366 -1.12 18.70 -4.68
N GLY A 367 -1.39 17.79 -5.62
CA GLY A 367 -2.68 17.68 -6.30
C GLY A 367 -3.85 17.38 -5.36
N LEU A 368 -3.63 16.59 -4.29
CA LEU A 368 -4.64 16.38 -3.25
C LEU A 368 -5.04 17.69 -2.56
N CYS A 369 -4.14 18.66 -2.46
CA CYS A 369 -4.42 19.96 -1.85
C CYS A 369 -5.26 20.88 -2.74
N ASP A 370 -5.55 20.48 -3.98
CA ASP A 370 -6.50 21.15 -4.86
C ASP A 370 -7.97 20.80 -4.54
N LEU A 371 -8.19 19.73 -3.78
CA LEU A 371 -9.52 19.23 -3.44
C LEU A 371 -10.12 19.98 -2.26
N LEU A 372 -11.20 20.72 -2.53
CA LEU A 372 -12.10 21.24 -1.49
C LEU A 372 -13.17 20.18 -1.13
N VAL A 373 -14.13 20.53 -0.27
CA VAL A 373 -15.24 19.63 0.06
C VAL A 373 -16.22 19.54 -1.12
N PRO A 374 -16.44 18.37 -1.73
CA PRO A 374 -17.37 18.24 -2.85
C PRO A 374 -18.83 18.28 -2.37
N ASP A 375 -19.66 19.03 -3.08
CA ASP A 375 -21.10 19.09 -2.87
C ASP A 375 -21.83 18.08 -3.77
N TYR A 376 -21.87 16.83 -3.30
CA TYR A 376 -22.51 15.73 -4.03
C TYR A 376 -24.01 15.95 -4.25
N ALA A 377 -24.69 16.71 -3.38
CA ALA A 377 -26.14 16.90 -3.46
C ALA A 377 -26.53 17.85 -4.60
N ASN A 378 -25.64 18.78 -4.96
CA ASN A 378 -25.86 19.80 -5.98
C ASN A 378 -25.08 19.53 -7.28
N MET A 379 -24.72 18.27 -7.56
CA MET A 379 -24.15 17.89 -8.85
C MET A 379 -25.12 18.20 -9.99
N TYR A 380 -24.60 18.72 -11.09
CA TYR A 380 -25.39 19.02 -12.29
C TYR A 380 -24.65 18.61 -13.56
N THR A 381 -25.43 18.33 -14.61
CA THR A 381 -24.88 18.00 -15.93
C THR A 381 -24.59 19.26 -16.72
N SER A 382 -23.49 19.27 -17.46
CA SER A 382 -23.21 20.30 -18.47
C SER A 382 -22.67 19.66 -19.76
N SER A 383 -23.03 20.27 -20.89
CA SER A 383 -22.48 19.96 -22.21
C SER A 383 -21.62 21.09 -22.78
N ASP A 384 -21.45 22.20 -22.04
CA ASP A 384 -20.61 23.32 -22.48
C ASP A 384 -19.17 23.11 -21.97
N PRO A 385 -18.17 22.99 -22.87
CA PRO A 385 -16.76 22.91 -22.47
C PRO A 385 -16.28 24.06 -21.60
N GLN A 386 -16.88 25.25 -21.69
CA GLN A 386 -16.48 26.41 -20.90
C GLN A 386 -16.78 26.25 -19.40
N ASP A 387 -17.80 25.46 -19.06
CA ASP A 387 -18.15 25.18 -17.65
C ASP A 387 -17.09 24.33 -16.92
N PHE A 388 -16.12 23.76 -17.67
CA PHE A 388 -15.05 22.91 -17.13
C PHE A 388 -13.72 23.65 -16.93
N ILE A 389 -13.69 24.97 -17.17
CA ILE A 389 -12.48 25.80 -17.02
C ILE A 389 -12.35 26.34 -15.59
N GLY A 390 -11.13 26.31 -15.04
CA GLY A 390 -10.81 26.89 -13.74
C GLY A 390 -10.91 25.89 -12.59
N HIS A 391 -11.17 26.38 -11.36
CA HIS A 391 -11.26 25.52 -10.17
C HIS A 391 -12.59 24.77 -10.10
N VAL A 392 -12.79 23.83 -11.03
CA VAL A 392 -13.99 23.00 -11.14
C VAL A 392 -13.62 21.53 -10.97
N MET A 393 -14.44 20.77 -10.22
CA MET A 393 -14.38 19.31 -10.24
C MET A 393 -15.38 18.78 -11.28
N GLY A 394 -14.91 18.48 -12.48
CA GLY A 394 -15.76 18.02 -13.58
C GLY A 394 -15.24 16.74 -14.24
N PHE A 395 -16.17 15.96 -14.77
CA PHE A 395 -15.92 14.69 -15.45
C PHE A 395 -16.79 14.61 -16.70
N ALA A 396 -16.19 14.23 -17.83
CA ALA A 396 -16.92 14.18 -19.08
C ALA A 396 -16.47 13.05 -20.01
N TYR A 397 -17.43 12.52 -20.76
CA TYR A 397 -17.21 11.80 -21.99
C TYR A 397 -17.28 12.78 -23.17
N VAL A 398 -16.18 12.91 -23.90
CA VAL A 398 -16.00 13.93 -24.92
C VAL A 398 -15.62 13.32 -26.26
N GLU A 399 -16.07 13.97 -27.33
CA GLU A 399 -15.48 13.86 -28.66
C GLU A 399 -14.54 15.05 -28.87
N PHE A 400 -13.34 14.82 -29.36
CA PHE A 400 -12.33 15.87 -29.48
C PHE A 400 -11.52 15.76 -30.77
N ALA A 401 -10.98 16.90 -31.20
CA ALA A 401 -9.99 17.00 -32.25
C ALA A 401 -9.01 18.16 -31.98
N PHE A 402 -7.72 17.85 -31.91
CA PHE A 402 -6.62 18.81 -31.84
C PHE A 402 -6.25 19.33 -33.23
N PRO A 403 -5.66 20.54 -33.34
CA PRO A 403 -5.07 21.01 -34.59
C PRO A 403 -4.01 20.05 -35.13
N THR A 404 -3.97 19.90 -36.46
CA THR A 404 -2.95 19.09 -37.14
C THR A 404 -1.55 19.58 -36.77
N GLY A 405 -0.66 18.66 -36.40
CA GLY A 405 0.72 18.98 -36.00
C GLY A 405 0.90 19.29 -34.52
N THR A 406 -0.14 19.14 -33.69
CA THR A 406 0.00 19.20 -32.22
C THR A 406 1.01 18.14 -31.76
N ARG A 407 2.16 18.57 -31.21
CA ARG A 407 3.28 17.69 -30.85
C ARG A 407 2.91 16.69 -29.74
N PHE A 408 2.23 17.17 -28.70
CA PHE A 408 1.93 16.40 -27.49
C PHE A 408 0.47 16.57 -27.07
N PRO A 409 -0.50 15.94 -27.77
CA PRO A 409 -1.91 15.97 -27.36
C PRO A 409 -2.06 15.54 -25.89
N CYS A 410 -3.08 16.06 -25.21
CA CYS A 410 -3.18 15.87 -23.74
C CYS A 410 -4.31 14.93 -23.29
N LEU A 411 -5.27 14.58 -24.15
CA LEU A 411 -6.42 13.79 -23.74
C LEU A 411 -6.10 12.28 -23.76
N PRO A 412 -6.21 11.58 -22.62
CA PRO A 412 -5.93 10.15 -22.54
C PRO A 412 -7.05 9.33 -23.16
N VAL A 413 -6.69 8.43 -24.07
CA VAL A 413 -7.55 7.39 -24.63
C VAL A 413 -7.03 6.03 -24.21
N ARG A 414 -7.86 5.25 -23.54
CA ARG A 414 -7.48 3.91 -23.08
C ARG A 414 -7.45 2.94 -24.27
N SER A 415 -6.31 2.28 -24.46
CA SER A 415 -6.13 1.13 -25.33
C SER A 415 -6.12 -0.14 -24.49
N GLU A 416 -6.78 -1.20 -24.94
CA GLU A 416 -6.81 -2.48 -24.23
C GLU A 416 -5.41 -3.12 -24.13
N GLN A 417 -4.59 -2.98 -25.17
CA GLN A 417 -3.27 -3.63 -25.25
C GLN A 417 -2.12 -2.76 -24.73
N TYR A 418 -2.20 -1.45 -24.86
CA TYR A 418 -1.03 -0.56 -24.70
C TYR A 418 -1.20 0.53 -23.64
N GLY A 419 -2.18 0.40 -22.74
CA GLY A 419 -2.41 1.40 -21.70
C GLY A 419 -3.02 2.69 -22.25
N LEU A 420 -2.51 3.85 -21.83
CA LEU A 420 -3.04 5.16 -22.28
C LEU A 420 -2.32 5.62 -23.55
N ARG A 421 -3.07 6.17 -24.50
CA ARG A 421 -2.57 6.84 -25.70
C ARG A 421 -3.10 8.27 -25.75
N PHE A 422 -2.39 9.16 -26.43
CA PHE A 422 -2.76 10.58 -26.54
C PHE A 422 -2.91 10.98 -28.01
N PRO A 423 -4.00 10.56 -28.68
CA PRO A 423 -4.19 10.81 -30.11
C PRO A 423 -4.63 12.25 -30.40
N LEU A 424 -4.58 12.63 -31.67
CA LEU A 424 -5.05 13.94 -32.15
C LEU A 424 -6.59 14.05 -32.15
N SER A 425 -7.33 12.96 -32.24
CA SER A 425 -8.79 12.98 -32.19
C SER A 425 -9.36 11.67 -31.69
N GLY A 426 -10.62 11.71 -31.25
CA GLY A 426 -11.35 10.51 -30.84
C GLY A 426 -12.36 10.78 -29.74
N LEU A 427 -12.65 9.73 -28.98
CA LEU A 427 -13.57 9.74 -27.85
C LEU A 427 -12.79 9.41 -26.58
N ALA A 428 -12.99 10.19 -25.51
CA ALA A 428 -12.27 10.03 -24.26
C ALA A 428 -13.14 10.32 -23.03
N TYR A 429 -12.83 9.65 -21.92
CA TYR A 429 -13.33 9.99 -20.60
C TYR A 429 -12.27 10.83 -19.89
N VAL A 430 -12.57 12.08 -19.58
CA VAL A 430 -11.58 13.07 -19.14
C VAL A 430 -12.11 13.92 -18.00
N THR A 431 -11.19 14.58 -17.33
CA THR A 431 -11.47 15.48 -16.20
C THR A 431 -11.45 16.94 -16.62
N ALA A 432 -12.03 17.83 -15.81
CA ALA A 432 -12.04 19.28 -16.05
C ALA A 432 -10.64 19.87 -16.34
N PRO A 433 -9.57 19.57 -15.56
CA PRO A 433 -8.22 20.07 -15.88
C PRO A 433 -7.72 19.66 -17.27
N GLU A 434 -8.06 18.46 -17.74
CA GLU A 434 -7.64 17.98 -19.06
C GLU A 434 -8.43 18.67 -20.19
N ILE A 435 -9.72 18.95 -19.96
CA ILE A 435 -10.56 19.73 -20.88
C ILE A 435 -10.02 21.16 -20.99
N GLU A 436 -9.72 21.82 -19.87
CA GLU A 436 -9.13 23.16 -19.84
C GLU A 436 -7.81 23.21 -20.64
N LEU A 437 -6.91 22.24 -20.43
CA LEU A 437 -5.68 22.15 -21.21
C LEU A 437 -5.99 21.96 -22.70
N ALA A 438 -6.84 21.02 -23.07
CA ALA A 438 -7.15 20.73 -24.46
C ALA A 438 -7.72 21.95 -25.19
N LEU A 439 -8.61 22.72 -24.54
CA LEU A 439 -9.11 23.99 -25.07
C LEU A 439 -7.99 25.02 -25.26
N SER A 440 -7.08 25.14 -24.28
CA SER A 440 -5.93 26.05 -24.39
C SER A 440 -4.96 25.68 -25.52
N MET A 441 -4.90 24.41 -25.90
CA MET A 441 -4.15 23.87 -27.04
C MET A 441 -4.87 24.06 -28.38
N GLY A 442 -6.07 24.66 -28.38
CA GLY A 442 -6.89 24.88 -29.56
C GLY A 442 -7.71 23.67 -30.01
N ALA A 443 -7.90 22.66 -29.15
CA ALA A 443 -8.75 21.52 -29.49
C ALA A 443 -10.23 21.92 -29.58
N THR A 444 -10.93 21.35 -30.54
CA THR A 444 -12.40 21.34 -30.56
C THR A 444 -12.89 20.21 -29.66
N ILE A 445 -13.82 20.50 -28.76
CA ILE A 445 -14.36 19.54 -27.80
C ILE A 445 -15.89 19.60 -27.82
N ALA A 446 -16.52 18.44 -28.01
CA ALA A 446 -17.96 18.26 -27.84
C ALA A 446 -18.22 17.33 -26.66
N ILE A 447 -18.81 17.87 -25.59
CA ILE A 447 -19.17 17.09 -24.41
C ILE A 447 -20.45 16.30 -24.71
N LYS A 448 -20.33 14.96 -24.75
CA LYS A 448 -21.48 14.06 -24.94
C LYS A 448 -22.22 13.83 -23.63
N HIS A 449 -21.47 13.64 -22.55
CA HIS A 449 -21.98 13.53 -21.19
C HIS A 449 -20.99 14.19 -20.23
N GLY A 450 -21.40 15.26 -19.56
CA GLY A 450 -20.56 15.97 -18.59
C GLY A 450 -21.30 16.18 -17.27
N VAL A 451 -20.55 16.09 -16.18
CA VAL A 451 -21.04 16.33 -14.81
C VAL A 451 -20.04 17.22 -14.10
N ILE A 452 -20.58 18.21 -13.39
CA ILE A 452 -19.84 19.09 -12.49
C ILE A 452 -20.28 18.79 -11.06
N VAL A 453 -19.27 18.64 -10.20
CA VAL A 453 -19.44 18.55 -8.75
C VAL A 453 -19.01 19.89 -8.17
N PRO A 454 -19.96 20.73 -7.71
CA PRO A 454 -19.60 21.98 -7.07
C PRO A 454 -18.75 21.74 -5.83
N TRP A 455 -17.95 22.74 -5.46
CA TRP A 455 -17.35 22.80 -4.14
C TRP A 455 -18.34 23.40 -3.15
N VAL A 456 -18.35 22.90 -1.92
CA VAL A 456 -19.07 23.56 -0.83
C VAL A 456 -18.47 24.95 -0.62
N ALA A 457 -19.31 25.98 -0.66
CA ALA A 457 -18.88 27.37 -0.54
C ALA A 457 -18.11 27.61 0.76
N GLY A 458 -16.95 28.28 0.66
CA GLY A 458 -16.08 28.60 1.80
C GLY A 458 -15.34 27.41 2.42
N SER A 459 -15.48 26.20 1.85
CA SER A 459 -14.74 25.04 2.35
C SER A 459 -13.23 25.16 2.14
N GLN A 460 -12.47 24.57 3.05
CA GLN A 460 -11.01 24.53 2.99
C GLN A 460 -10.53 23.28 2.25
N PRO A 461 -9.28 23.29 1.73
CA PRO A 461 -8.68 22.10 1.14
C PRO A 461 -8.61 20.94 2.12
N LEU A 462 -9.19 19.81 1.74
CA LEU A 462 -9.36 18.64 2.62
C LEU A 462 -8.04 18.03 3.09
N PHE A 463 -7.02 18.05 2.23
CA PHE A 463 -5.78 17.30 2.42
C PHE A 463 -4.58 18.17 2.83
N GLU A 464 -4.75 19.49 2.92
CA GLU A 464 -3.64 20.40 3.14
C GLU A 464 -2.94 20.19 4.48
N ASP A 465 -3.70 20.13 5.58
CA ASP A 465 -3.13 19.97 6.92
C ASP A 465 -2.37 18.65 7.07
N PHE A 466 -2.85 17.60 6.40
CA PHE A 466 -2.17 16.31 6.34
C PHE A 466 -0.86 16.43 5.59
N THR A 467 -0.89 16.99 4.39
CA THR A 467 0.30 17.17 3.55
C THR A 467 1.34 18.04 4.24
N ARG A 468 0.94 19.14 4.88
CA ARG A 468 1.84 20.02 5.64
C ARG A 468 2.49 19.31 6.83
N MET A 469 1.72 18.53 7.58
CA MET A 469 2.26 17.72 8.68
C MET A 469 3.31 16.74 8.17
N ILE A 470 3.03 16.00 7.09
CA ILE A 470 3.99 15.08 6.48
C ILE A 470 5.26 15.81 6.06
N GLN A 471 5.15 16.98 5.42
CA GLN A 471 6.31 17.76 5.00
C GLN A 471 7.17 18.23 6.18
N ARG A 472 6.54 18.77 7.24
CA ARG A 472 7.24 19.18 8.47
C ARG A 472 7.99 18.01 9.10
N LEU A 473 7.30 16.88 9.28
CA LEU A 473 7.90 15.68 9.83
C LEU A 473 9.08 15.17 8.98
N ARG A 474 8.99 15.22 7.65
CA ARG A 474 10.12 14.83 6.77
C ARG A 474 11.34 15.73 6.94
N GLN A 475 11.14 17.02 7.23
CA GLN A 475 12.24 17.98 7.44
C GLN A 475 12.94 17.79 8.80
N GLU A 476 12.26 17.21 9.79
CA GLU A 476 12.84 16.92 11.11
C GLU A 476 13.84 15.75 11.09
N TYR A 477 13.82 14.92 10.05
CA TYR A 477 14.67 13.73 9.94
C TYR A 477 15.68 13.87 8.79
N PRO A 478 16.90 13.30 8.94
CA PRO A 478 17.87 13.27 7.85
C PRO A 478 17.30 12.59 6.60
N LYS A 479 17.60 13.14 5.41
CA LYS A 479 17.20 12.51 4.14
C LYS A 479 17.68 11.06 4.08
N LYS A 480 16.83 10.15 3.58
CA LYS A 480 17.10 8.70 3.50
C LYS A 480 17.20 7.97 4.84
N SER A 481 16.96 8.64 5.97
CA SER A 481 16.77 7.95 7.25
C SER A 481 15.49 7.11 7.22
N LEU A 482 15.44 6.08 8.06
CA LEU A 482 14.25 5.25 8.22
C LEU A 482 13.00 6.08 8.50
N GLU A 483 13.11 7.05 9.41
CA GLU A 483 12.03 7.93 9.82
C GLU A 483 11.53 8.79 8.64
N GLU A 484 12.43 9.44 7.88
CA GLU A 484 12.07 10.27 6.73
C GLU A 484 11.38 9.46 5.64
N VAL A 485 11.93 8.30 5.28
CA VAL A 485 11.39 7.44 4.23
C VAL A 485 10.02 6.87 4.63
N MET A 486 9.83 6.49 5.90
CA MET A 486 8.52 6.06 6.39
C MET A 486 7.48 7.18 6.37
N VAL A 487 7.82 8.38 6.84
CA VAL A 487 6.88 9.52 6.81
C VAL A 487 6.50 9.86 5.38
N LYS A 488 7.46 9.82 4.44
CA LYS A 488 7.21 9.97 3.01
C LYS A 488 6.21 8.93 2.49
N GLU A 489 6.40 7.66 2.84
CA GLU A 489 5.51 6.58 2.41
C GLU A 489 4.10 6.74 2.97
N ILE A 490 3.96 7.11 4.24
CA ILE A 490 2.67 7.41 4.87
C ILE A 490 1.96 8.54 4.11
N GLY A 491 2.69 9.60 3.75
CA GLY A 491 2.16 10.70 2.96
C GLY A 491 1.65 10.28 1.59
N ASN A 492 2.49 9.58 0.83
CA ASN A 492 2.18 9.13 -0.53
C ASN A 492 1.03 8.11 -0.58
N SER A 493 0.89 7.31 0.48
CA SER A 493 -0.12 6.27 0.54
C SER A 493 -1.56 6.76 0.54
N LEU A 494 -1.79 8.02 0.95
CA LEU A 494 -3.15 8.55 1.09
C LEU A 494 -3.87 8.66 -0.26
N TYR A 495 -3.18 9.14 -1.29
CA TYR A 495 -3.70 9.14 -2.67
C TYR A 495 -3.97 7.70 -3.14
N GLY A 496 -3.04 6.77 -2.92
CA GLY A 496 -3.23 5.36 -3.26
C GLY A 496 -4.49 4.75 -2.63
N LYS A 497 -4.86 5.20 -1.43
CA LYS A 497 -6.09 4.78 -0.74
C LYS A 497 -7.36 5.39 -1.34
N LEU A 498 -7.33 6.62 -1.86
CA LEU A 498 -8.47 7.20 -2.59
C LEU A 498 -8.80 6.41 -3.86
N ALA A 499 -7.78 5.91 -4.54
CA ALA A 499 -7.93 5.16 -5.79
C ALA A 499 -8.12 3.65 -5.61
N GLN A 500 -8.02 3.13 -4.38
CA GLN A 500 -8.08 1.71 -4.12
C GLN A 500 -9.43 1.12 -4.54
N GLY A 501 -9.41 0.04 -5.32
CA GLY A 501 -10.62 -0.68 -5.76
C GLY A 501 -11.38 -0.04 -6.92
N LEU A 502 -10.89 1.07 -7.49
CA LEU A 502 -11.51 1.73 -8.65
C LEU A 502 -11.24 1.01 -9.98
N SER A 503 -10.13 0.28 -10.06
CA SER A 503 -9.76 -0.51 -11.24
C SER A 503 -10.10 -1.99 -11.01
N ASP A 504 -10.22 -2.77 -12.09
CA ASP A 504 -10.41 -4.22 -12.04
C ASP A 504 -9.15 -5.01 -11.62
N LYS A 505 -8.23 -4.35 -10.93
CA LYS A 505 -7.06 -5.00 -10.37
C LYS A 505 -7.51 -6.08 -9.39
N THR A 506 -7.01 -7.28 -9.65
CA THR A 506 -7.15 -8.40 -8.74
C THR A 506 -5.88 -8.56 -7.94
N ALA A 507 -6.00 -9.24 -6.83
CA ALA A 507 -4.87 -9.63 -6.03
C ALA A 507 -5.17 -10.93 -5.32
N PHE A 508 -4.11 -11.66 -5.01
CA PHE A 508 -4.23 -12.99 -4.47
C PHE A 508 -4.79 -12.91 -3.05
N ASP A 509 -6.03 -13.40 -2.85
CA ASP A 509 -6.61 -13.54 -1.54
C ASP A 509 -6.07 -14.80 -0.89
N THR A 510 -5.22 -14.60 0.11
CA THR A 510 -4.63 -15.70 0.86
C THR A 510 -5.67 -16.53 1.59
N ALA A 511 -6.88 -16.02 1.89
CA ALA A 511 -7.96 -16.74 2.61
C ALA A 511 -8.68 -17.74 1.72
N THR A 512 -8.91 -17.39 0.45
CA THR A 512 -9.54 -18.32 -0.51
C THR A 512 -8.55 -19.06 -1.37
N GLY A 513 -7.28 -18.62 -1.41
CA GLY A 513 -6.29 -19.17 -2.34
C GLY A 513 -6.61 -18.82 -3.80
N LEU A 514 -7.40 -17.77 -4.02
CA LEU A 514 -7.89 -17.34 -5.33
C LEU A 514 -7.60 -15.86 -5.49
N SER A 515 -7.33 -15.41 -6.72
CA SER A 515 -7.30 -13.99 -7.03
C SER A 515 -8.69 -13.38 -6.87
N LYS A 516 -8.80 -12.33 -6.07
CA LYS A 516 -10.02 -11.54 -5.88
C LYS A 516 -9.80 -10.10 -6.29
N LYS A 517 -10.86 -9.45 -6.77
CA LYS A 517 -10.85 -8.01 -7.02
C LYS A 517 -10.53 -7.27 -5.72
N ILE A 518 -9.65 -6.29 -5.80
CA ILE A 518 -9.28 -5.46 -4.65
C ILE A 518 -10.51 -4.64 -4.24
N GLY A 519 -10.90 -4.75 -2.98
CA GLY A 519 -12.00 -3.96 -2.41
C GLY A 519 -11.61 -2.49 -2.18
N PRO A 520 -12.60 -1.59 -2.03
CA PRO A 520 -12.35 -0.20 -1.69
C PRO A 520 -11.69 -0.07 -0.30
N SER A 521 -10.92 1.01 -0.12
CA SER A 521 -10.46 1.47 1.20
C SER A 521 -11.56 2.28 1.90
N ALA A 522 -11.35 2.67 3.16
CA ALA A 522 -12.24 3.61 3.82
C ALA A 522 -12.32 4.96 3.08
N LEU A 523 -11.23 5.40 2.44
CA LEU A 523 -11.19 6.69 1.75
C LEU A 523 -11.52 6.61 0.26
N THR A 524 -11.81 5.43 -0.31
CA THR A 524 -12.03 5.31 -1.75
C THR A 524 -13.06 6.32 -2.27
N ASN A 525 -12.65 7.16 -3.21
CA ASN A 525 -13.47 8.23 -3.75
C ASN A 525 -13.08 8.50 -5.22
N PRO A 526 -13.89 8.02 -6.19
CA PRO A 526 -13.56 8.14 -7.61
C PRO A 526 -13.42 9.58 -8.08
N TYR A 527 -14.30 10.47 -7.61
CA TYR A 527 -14.28 11.89 -7.97
C TYR A 527 -12.97 12.55 -7.57
N MET A 528 -12.56 12.40 -6.30
CA MET A 528 -11.30 12.94 -5.80
C MET A 528 -10.07 12.31 -6.48
N ALA A 529 -10.09 10.98 -6.67
CA ALA A 529 -8.99 10.26 -7.29
C ALA A 529 -8.79 10.65 -8.76
N ALA A 530 -9.86 10.71 -9.55
CA ALA A 530 -9.84 11.11 -10.95
C ALA A 530 -9.42 12.58 -11.10
N HIS A 531 -10.00 13.49 -10.33
CA HIS A 531 -9.61 14.90 -10.35
C HIS A 531 -8.13 15.11 -10.05
N THR A 532 -7.62 14.44 -8.99
CA THR A 532 -6.22 14.54 -8.60
C THR A 532 -5.28 14.07 -9.72
N THR A 533 -5.53 12.89 -10.31
CA THR A 533 -4.66 12.41 -11.39
C THR A 533 -4.81 13.20 -12.67
N GLY A 534 -6.03 13.63 -12.99
CA GLY A 534 -6.34 14.49 -14.12
C GLY A 534 -5.59 15.82 -14.06
N LEU A 535 -5.59 16.47 -12.89
CA LEU A 535 -4.81 17.69 -12.66
C LEU A 535 -3.32 17.47 -12.91
N ILE A 536 -2.72 16.40 -12.37
CA ILE A 536 -1.29 16.14 -12.57
C ILE A 536 -0.95 15.86 -14.04
N ARG A 537 -1.77 15.06 -14.74
CA ARG A 537 -1.59 14.85 -16.18
C ARG A 537 -1.72 16.15 -16.97
N ALA A 538 -2.66 17.01 -16.60
CA ALA A 538 -2.87 18.28 -17.27
C ALA A 538 -1.74 19.28 -17.00
N VAL A 539 -1.21 19.37 -15.77
CA VAL A 539 -0.01 20.20 -15.48
C VAL A 539 1.20 19.72 -16.28
N CYS A 540 1.48 18.41 -16.27
CA CYS A 540 2.57 17.84 -17.05
C CYS A 540 2.36 18.03 -18.57
N GLY A 541 1.13 17.84 -19.05
CA GLY A 541 0.76 18.07 -20.44
C GLY A 541 0.89 19.53 -20.87
N GLU A 542 0.61 20.49 -19.98
CA GLU A 542 0.79 21.91 -20.23
C GLU A 542 2.27 22.28 -20.38
N LEU A 543 3.13 21.74 -19.53
CA LEU A 543 4.58 21.91 -19.65
C LEU A 543 5.08 21.34 -20.98
N LEU A 544 4.71 20.10 -21.31
CA LEU A 544 5.09 19.46 -22.57
C LEU A 544 4.63 20.25 -23.79
N HIS A 545 3.37 20.71 -23.80
CA HIS A 545 2.81 21.48 -24.91
C HIS A 545 3.60 22.77 -25.16
N ARG A 546 4.11 23.39 -24.10
CA ARG A 546 4.85 24.65 -24.14
C ARG A 546 6.35 24.50 -24.41
N ILE A 547 6.88 23.28 -24.49
CA ILE A 547 8.28 23.06 -24.86
C ILE A 547 8.52 23.57 -26.29
N PRO A 548 9.53 24.45 -26.51
CA PRO A 548 9.81 25.02 -27.81
C PRO A 548 10.01 23.95 -28.91
N PRO A 549 9.61 24.21 -30.17
CA PRO A 549 9.74 23.26 -31.27
C PRO A 549 11.17 22.77 -31.54
N HIS A 550 12.17 23.59 -31.20
CA HIS A 550 13.59 23.27 -31.40
C HIS A 550 14.18 22.37 -30.30
N ARG A 551 13.41 22.12 -29.22
CA ARG A 551 13.79 21.24 -28.12
C ARG A 551 13.22 19.83 -28.29
N THR A 552 13.97 18.85 -27.86
CA THR A 552 13.64 17.43 -27.92
C THR A 552 13.06 16.98 -26.58
N VAL A 553 11.95 16.25 -26.63
CA VAL A 553 11.43 15.50 -25.48
C VAL A 553 11.67 14.02 -25.74
N VAL A 554 12.30 13.34 -24.81
CA VAL A 554 12.62 11.91 -24.92
C VAL A 554 11.44 11.07 -24.44
N SER A 555 10.94 11.39 -23.24
CA SER A 555 9.88 10.65 -22.59
C SER A 555 9.19 11.48 -21.51
N VAL A 556 8.02 11.02 -21.08
CA VAL A 556 7.28 11.50 -19.92
C VAL A 556 6.89 10.30 -19.06
N THR A 557 7.06 10.41 -17.75
CA THR A 557 6.69 9.39 -16.77
C THR A 557 5.92 10.02 -15.61
N THR A 558 4.60 9.88 -15.63
CA THR A 558 3.63 10.35 -14.63
C THR A 558 3.58 11.86 -14.43
N ASP A 559 4.59 12.41 -13.79
CA ASP A 559 4.72 13.79 -13.31
C ASP A 559 6.10 14.39 -13.64
N GLY A 560 6.94 13.67 -14.37
CA GLY A 560 8.20 14.19 -14.88
C GLY A 560 8.45 13.86 -16.35
N PHE A 561 9.34 14.61 -16.98
CA PHE A 561 9.72 14.42 -18.39
C PHE A 561 11.21 14.71 -18.63
N LEU A 562 11.77 13.98 -19.58
CA LEU A 562 13.16 14.08 -20.00
C LEU A 562 13.25 14.90 -21.29
N THR A 563 14.05 15.97 -21.28
CA THR A 563 14.19 16.90 -22.42
C THR A 563 15.56 17.56 -22.44
N ASP A 564 15.97 18.08 -23.60
CA ASP A 564 17.14 18.97 -23.73
C ASP A 564 16.80 20.45 -23.43
N ALA A 565 15.56 20.76 -23.03
CA ALA A 565 15.15 22.11 -22.65
C ALA A 565 15.63 22.48 -21.24
N PRO A 566 16.41 23.57 -21.08
CA PRO A 566 16.81 24.07 -19.78
C PRO A 566 15.64 24.80 -19.08
N LEU A 567 15.80 25.10 -17.79
CA LEU A 567 14.72 25.63 -16.95
C LEU A 567 14.14 26.96 -17.47
N GLU A 568 15.00 27.83 -17.99
CA GLU A 568 14.63 29.14 -18.56
C GLU A 568 13.72 29.05 -19.79
N GLU A 569 13.68 27.89 -20.46
CA GLU A 569 12.78 27.65 -21.59
C GLU A 569 11.50 26.89 -21.21
N LEU A 570 11.35 26.50 -19.94
CA LEU A 570 10.12 25.91 -19.44
C LEU A 570 9.11 27.00 -19.08
N ASP A 571 8.21 27.32 -20.02
CA ASP A 571 7.10 28.24 -19.78
C ASP A 571 6.07 27.64 -18.80
N GLN A 572 6.05 28.20 -17.59
CA GLN A 572 5.12 27.81 -16.51
C GLN A 572 3.98 28.82 -16.33
N THR A 573 3.76 29.74 -17.27
CA THR A 573 2.73 30.81 -17.15
C THR A 573 1.31 30.34 -17.47
N GLY A 574 1.16 29.10 -17.93
CA GLY A 574 -0.13 28.49 -18.18
C GLY A 574 -1.03 28.40 -16.93
N PRO A 575 -2.37 28.42 -17.08
CA PRO A 575 -3.30 28.39 -15.95
C PRO A 575 -3.11 27.19 -15.02
N LEU A 576 -2.84 25.99 -15.54
CA LEU A 576 -2.69 24.78 -14.71
C LEU A 576 -1.36 24.78 -13.96
N CYS A 577 -0.28 25.20 -14.62
CA CYS A 577 1.02 25.43 -14.01
C CYS A 577 0.95 26.48 -12.90
N ARG A 578 0.30 27.61 -13.14
CA ARG A 578 0.09 28.66 -12.12
C ARG A 578 -0.72 28.16 -10.93
N ARG A 579 -1.78 27.38 -11.18
CA ARG A 579 -2.57 26.74 -10.12
C ARG A 579 -1.73 25.77 -9.30
N TYR A 580 -0.95 24.91 -9.95
CA TYR A 580 -0.06 23.96 -9.29
C TYR A 580 1.07 24.68 -8.51
N GLN A 581 1.61 25.77 -9.05
CA GLN A 581 2.57 26.64 -8.36
C GLN A 581 1.97 27.27 -7.11
N ALA A 582 0.72 27.75 -7.17
CA ALA A 582 0.03 28.29 -6.00
C ALA A 582 -0.13 27.23 -4.89
N LEU A 583 -0.43 25.97 -5.26
CA LEU A 583 -0.46 24.85 -4.31
C LEU A 583 0.93 24.56 -3.73
N CYS A 584 1.98 24.56 -4.57
CA CYS A 584 3.36 24.42 -4.11
C CYS A 584 3.76 25.53 -3.14
N GLN A 585 3.47 26.79 -3.47
CA GLN A 585 3.77 27.95 -2.63
C GLN A 585 2.99 27.90 -1.31
N ARG A 586 1.72 27.49 -1.37
CA ARG A 586 0.91 27.27 -0.18
C ARG A 586 1.62 26.27 0.72
N LEU A 587 2.03 25.10 0.21
CA LEU A 587 2.66 24.04 1.00
C LEU A 587 4.09 24.38 1.49
N HIS A 588 4.91 24.96 0.63
CA HIS A 588 6.36 25.11 0.84
C HIS A 588 6.83 26.53 1.18
N GLY A 589 5.94 27.53 1.12
CA GLY A 589 6.32 28.94 1.13
C GLY A 589 6.77 29.42 -0.26
N SER A 590 6.93 30.73 -0.42
CA SER A 590 7.63 31.31 -1.56
C SER A 590 9.09 30.89 -1.49
N GLU A 591 9.62 30.29 -2.57
CA GLU A 591 11.06 30.24 -2.76
C GLU A 591 11.52 31.70 -2.87
N ASP A 592 12.14 32.23 -1.81
CA ASP A 592 12.97 33.41 -1.96
C ASP A 592 14.03 33.03 -2.99
N VAL A 593 13.86 33.55 -4.20
CA VAL A 593 14.86 33.50 -5.25
C VAL A 593 16.03 34.32 -4.73
N GLY A 594 16.94 33.65 -4.02
CA GLY A 594 18.25 34.19 -3.71
C GLY A 594 18.95 34.43 -5.05
N LEU A 595 18.97 35.71 -5.44
CA LEU A 595 19.82 36.25 -6.51
C LEU A 595 21.29 35.89 -6.29
#